data_AF-A0A966Z0S4-F1
#
_entry.id   AF-A0A966Z0S4-F1
#
_cell.length_a   1.000
_cell.length_b   1.000
_cell.length_c   1.000
_cell.angle_alpha   90.00
_cell.angle_beta   90.00
_cell.angle_gamma   90.00
#
_symmetry.space_group_name_H-M   'P 1'
#
loop_
_entity.id
_entity.type
_entity.pdbx_description
1 polymer ?
#
loop_
_entity_poly.entity_id
_entity_poly.type
_entity_poly.pdbx_seq_one_letter_code
_entity_poly.pdbx_strand_id
1 'polypeptide(L)' 'MVKLTVNGKARSVDVDPNTPLLWVIREQIGLTGTKYGCGIAACGSCTVLVDGA' A
#
# COMPACT_ATOMS: atom_id res chain seq x y z
N MET A 1 8.77 10.76 -6.80
CA MET A 1 7.52 11.25 -6.16
C MET A 1 6.26 10.75 -6.88
N VAL A 2 5.45 9.95 -6.20
CA VAL A 2 4.16 9.38 -6.66
C VAL A 2 3.01 9.98 -5.84
N LYS A 3 1.87 10.25 -6.48
CA LYS A 3 0.67 10.77 -5.80
C LYS A 3 -0.40 9.67 -5.72
N LEU A 4 -0.94 9.47 -4.53
CA LEU A 4 -1.98 8.47 -4.24
C LEU A 4 -3.11 9.10 -3.42
N THR A 5 -4.34 8.65 -3.64
CA THR A 5 -5.45 8.93 -2.73
C THR A 5 -5.69 7.69 -1.88
N VAL A 6 -5.41 7.77 -0.58
CA VAL A 6 -5.57 6.64 0.34
C VAL A 6 -6.57 7.01 1.41
N ASN A 7 -7.65 6.23 1.52
CA ASN A 7 -8.76 6.46 2.45
C ASN A 7 -9.29 7.90 2.38
N GLY A 8 -9.49 8.41 1.16
CA GLY A 8 -9.99 9.76 0.88
C GLY A 8 -8.97 10.90 1.09
N LYS A 9 -7.72 10.59 1.45
CA LYS A 9 -6.67 11.60 1.68
C LYS A 9 -5.60 11.53 0.61
N ALA A 10 -5.34 12.66 -0.05
CA ALA A 10 -4.23 12.78 -0.99
C ALA A 10 -2.89 12.69 -0.25
N ARG A 11 -1.97 11.86 -0.76
CA ARG A 11 -0.63 11.62 -0.24
C ARG A 11 0.38 11.74 -1.37
N SER A 12 1.51 12.37 -1.09
CA SER A 12 2.68 12.37 -1.97
C SER A 12 3.78 11.58 -1.28
N VAL A 13 4.29 10.55 -1.94
CA VAL A 13 5.34 9.68 -1.41
C VAL A 13 6.54 9.69 -2.35
N ASP A 14 7.74 9.73 -1.79
CA ASP A 14 8.96 9.65 -2.57
C ASP A 14 9.58 8.26 -2.41
N VAL A 15 9.32 7.41 -3.38
CA VAL A 15 9.70 5.99 -3.41
C VAL A 15 10.02 5.59 -4.84
N ASP A 16 10.80 4.52 -4.98
CA ASP A 16 11.04 3.89 -6.28
C ASP A 16 9.71 3.35 -6.86
N PRO A 17 9.41 3.55 -8.16
CA PRO A 17 8.18 3.05 -8.78
C PRO A 17 7.99 1.53 -8.70
N ASN A 18 9.07 0.76 -8.53
CA ASN A 18 9.04 -0.69 -8.37
C ASN A 18 8.80 -1.12 -6.92
N THR A 19 8.71 -0.17 -5.98
CA THR A 19 8.41 -0.48 -4.58
C THR A 19 7.01 -1.09 -4.48
N PRO A 20 6.85 -2.31 -3.93
CA PRO A 20 5.53 -2.91 -3.75
C PRO A 20 4.60 -2.01 -2.93
N LEU A 21 3.34 -1.88 -3.38
CA LEU A 21 2.34 -1.00 -2.76
C LEU A 21 2.13 -1.30 -1.26
N LEU A 22 2.26 -2.57 -0.86
CA LEU A 22 2.22 -2.99 0.54
C LEU A 22 3.20 -2.20 1.42
N TRP A 23 4.44 -2.04 0.96
CA TRP A 23 5.46 -1.34 1.73
C TRP A 23 5.13 0.15 1.81
N VAL A 24 4.76 0.76 0.68
CA VAL A 24 4.35 2.18 0.63
C VAL A 24 3.24 2.48 1.64
N ILE A 25 2.19 1.64 1.68
CA ILE A 25 1.05 1.83 2.59
C ILE A 25 1.48 1.66 4.05
N ARG A 26 2.27 0.63 4.35
CA ARG A 26 2.65 0.29 5.73
C ARG A 26 3.70 1.23 6.31
N GLU A 27 4.80 1.43 5.60
CA GLU A 27 6.01 2.04 6.15
C GLU A 27 6.08 3.54 5.83
N GLN A 28 5.70 3.96 4.62
CA GLN A 28 5.80 5.36 4.19
C GLN A 28 4.55 6.16 4.56
N ILE A 29 3.36 5.56 4.44
CA ILE A 29 2.09 6.20 4.85
C ILE A 29 1.76 5.89 6.33
N GLY A 30 2.31 4.81 6.90
CA GLY A 30 2.12 4.45 8.31
C GLY A 30 0.83 3.66 8.59
N LEU A 31 0.13 3.16 7.57
CA LEU A 31 -1.10 2.38 7.72
C LEU A 31 -0.77 0.91 7.91
N THR A 32 -0.38 0.54 9.12
CA THR A 32 0.08 -0.82 9.46
C THR A 32 -1.03 -1.88 9.52
N GLY A 33 -2.29 -1.50 9.25
CA GLY A 33 -3.45 -2.38 9.15
C GLY A 33 -3.35 -3.38 7.99
N THR A 34 -2.81 -2.97 6.85
CA THR A 34 -2.52 -3.85 5.70
C THR A 34 -1.36 -4.77 6.05
N LYS A 35 -1.58 -6.07 6.31
CA LYS A 35 -0.56 -6.94 6.93
C LYS A 35 0.32 -7.67 5.92
N TYR A 36 1.64 -7.66 6.17
CA TYR A 36 2.53 -8.66 5.57
C TYR A 36 2.28 -10.02 6.24
N GLY A 37 1.79 -10.98 5.47
CA GLY A 37 1.49 -12.34 5.92
C GLY A 37 2.38 -13.35 5.21
N CYS A 38 1.82 -14.03 4.19
CA CYS A 38 2.51 -15.13 3.52
C CYS A 38 3.65 -14.72 2.57
N GLY A 39 3.70 -13.46 2.10
CA GLY A 39 4.69 -13.00 1.11
C GLY A 39 4.54 -13.57 -0.31
N ILE A 40 3.60 -14.50 -0.52
CA ILE A 40 3.41 -15.26 -1.77
C ILE A 40 1.96 -15.20 -2.31
N ALA A 41 1.20 -14.16 -1.92
CA ALA A 41 -0.17 -13.92 -2.35
C ALA A 41 -1.21 -15.03 -2.05
N ALA A 42 -0.94 -15.92 -1.09
CA ALA A 42 -1.84 -17.02 -0.73
C ALA A 42 -2.90 -16.68 0.35
N CYS A 43 -2.64 -15.70 1.24
CA CYS A 43 -3.47 -15.48 2.44
C CYS A 43 -4.41 -14.28 2.40
N GLY A 44 -4.25 -13.34 1.47
CA GLY A 44 -5.07 -12.13 1.40
C GLY A 44 -4.89 -11.12 2.55
N SER A 45 -3.90 -11.28 3.43
CA SER A 45 -3.71 -10.40 4.60
C SER A 45 -3.32 -8.96 4.23
N CYS A 46 -2.78 -8.76 3.03
CA CYS A 46 -2.36 -7.48 2.48
C CYS A 46 -3.36 -6.91 1.45
N THR A 47 -4.56 -7.48 1.34
CA THR A 47 -5.57 -7.02 0.36
C THR A 47 -5.99 -5.59 0.63
N VAL A 48 -6.08 -4.80 -0.44
CA VAL A 48 -6.56 -3.42 -0.47
C VAL A 48 -7.39 -3.22 -1.72
N LEU A 49 -8.29 -2.24 -1.72
CA LEU A 49 -9.02 -1.81 -2.91
C LEU A 49 -8.18 -0.76 -3.66
N VAL A 50 -8.06 -0.94 -4.97
CA VAL A 50 -7.40 -0.01 -5.89
C VAL A 50 -8.43 0.40 -6.93
N ASP A 51 -8.72 1.70 -7.01
CA ASP A 51 -9.67 2.26 -7.97
C ASP A 51 -11.06 1.59 -7.99
N GLY A 52 -11.48 1.06 -6.84
CA GLY A 52 -12.78 0.42 -6.64
C GLY A 52 -12.79 -1.12 -6.72
N ALA A 53 -11.65 -1.76 -6.94
CA ALA A 53 -11.52 -3.23 -7.01
C ALA A 53 -10.36 -3.77 -6.17
#